data_AF-A0A0P7ZCB6-F1
#
_entry.id   AF-A0A0P7ZCB6-F1
#
_cell.length_a   1.000
_cell.length_b   1.000
_cell.length_c   1.000
_cell.angle_alpha   90.00
_cell.angle_beta   90.00
_cell.angle_gamma   90.00
#
_symmetry.space_group_name_H-M   'P 1'
#
loop_
_entity.id
_entity.type
_entity.pdbx_description
1 polymer ?
#
loop_
_entity_poly.entity_id
_entity_poly.type
_entity_poly.pdbx_seq_one_letter_code
_entity_poly.pdbx_strand_id
1 'polypeptide(L)' 'MSVMSIRIDEKKRKQLKTIASIQGKSMSSIVEDLIVEYVNNFVESNDQSDQLKIMMKASETAFDEWSNEEDSIYDDL' A
#
# COMPACT_ATOMS: atom_id res chain seq x y z
N MET A 1 6.01 2.58 11.18
CA MET A 1 4.64 2.11 10.91
C MET A 1 3.82 3.34 10.64
N SER A 2 3.79 3.73 9.38
CA SER A 2 2.92 4.78 8.88
C SER A 2 1.48 4.36 9.04
N VAL A 3 0.64 5.38 9.11
CA VAL A 3 -0.79 5.20 9.13
C VAL A 3 -1.33 5.59 7.77
N MET A 4 -1.80 4.61 7.01
CA MET A 4 -2.57 4.83 5.79
C MET A 4 -4.05 4.96 6.14
N SER A 5 -4.66 6.09 5.79
CA SER A 5 -6.11 6.31 5.94
C SER A 5 -6.82 6.09 4.61
N ILE A 6 -7.76 5.14 4.57
CA ILE A 6 -8.51 4.78 3.35
C ILE A 6 -9.99 5.05 3.56
N ARG A 7 -10.63 5.73 2.61
CA ARG A 7 -12.09 5.87 2.57
C ARG A 7 -12.70 4.64 1.92
N ILE A 8 -13.54 3.93 2.66
CA ILE A 8 -14.27 2.77 2.13
C ILE A 8 -15.74 2.87 2.49
N ASP A 9 -16.59 2.32 1.63
CA ASP A 9 -18.02 2.23 1.91
C ASP A 9 -18.30 1.33 3.12
N GLU A 10 -19.30 1.70 3.92
CA GLU A 10 -19.63 1.01 5.18
C GLU A 10 -20.03 -0.45 4.97
N LYS A 11 -20.70 -0.78 3.86
CA LYS A 11 -21.05 -2.16 3.53
C LYS A 11 -19.80 -2.99 3.31
N LYS A 12 -18.85 -2.48 2.52
CA LYS A 12 -17.58 -3.15 2.24
C LYS A 12 -16.73 -3.30 3.50
N ARG A 13 -16.70 -2.29 4.37
CA ARG A 13 -16.03 -2.34 5.67
C ARG A 13 -16.53 -3.50 6.54
N LYS A 14 -17.85 -3.66 6.63
CA LYS A 14 -18.47 -4.75 7.40
C LYS A 14 -18.15 -6.12 6.79
N GLN A 15 -18.23 -6.24 5.47
CA GLN A 15 -17.87 -7.48 4.77
C GLN A 15 -16.42 -7.87 5.03
N LEU A 16 -15.48 -6.93 4.92
CA LEU A 16 -14.07 -7.16 5.19
C LEU A 16 -13.84 -7.60 6.65
N LYS A 17 -14.53 -6.99 7.61
CA LYS A 17 -14.47 -7.40 9.02
C LYS A 17 -14.94 -8.84 9.22
N THR A 18 -16.03 -9.24 8.56
CA THR A 18 -16.54 -10.61 8.63
C THR A 18 -15.53 -11.60 8.04
N ILE A 19 -14.95 -11.29 6.88
CA ILE A 19 -13.93 -12.13 6.24
C ILE A 19 -12.70 -12.28 7.16
N ALA A 20 -12.22 -11.17 7.73
CA ALA A 20 -11.11 -11.17 8.68
C ALA A 20 -11.38 -12.08 9.88
N SER A 21 -12.58 -11.99 10.46
CA SER A 21 -12.99 -12.84 11.57
C SER A 21 -13.04 -14.33 11.20
N ILE A 22 -13.51 -14.67 10.00
CA ILE A 22 -13.56 -16.06 9.52
C ILE A 22 -12.15 -16.62 9.31
N GLN A 23 -11.23 -15.81 8.81
CA GLN A 23 -9.84 -16.22 8.54
C GLN A 23 -8.94 -16.16 9.78
N GLY A 24 -9.44 -15.70 10.93
CA GLY A 24 -8.63 -15.50 12.13
C GLY A 24 -7.57 -14.40 11.98
N LYS A 25 -7.78 -13.45 11.05
CA LYS A 25 -6.87 -12.34 10.76
C LYS A 25 -7.46 -11.00 11.21
N SER A 26 -6.61 -9.99 11.35
CA SER A 26 -7.07 -8.61 11.48
C SER A 26 -7.44 -8.03 10.11
N MET A 27 -8.30 -7.01 10.07
CA MET A 27 -8.58 -6.29 8.82
C MET A 27 -7.31 -5.68 8.24
N SER A 28 -6.43 -5.14 9.09
CA SER A 28 -5.17 -4.54 8.67
C SER A 28 -4.26 -5.56 8.00
N SER A 29 -4.13 -6.77 8.56
CA SER A 29 -3.29 -7.83 7.98
C SER A 29 -3.81 -8.27 6.60
N ILE A 30 -5.13 -8.33 6.40
CA ILE A 30 -5.68 -8.63 5.06
C ILE A 30 -5.34 -7.53 4.05
N VAL A 31 -5.47 -6.26 4.46
CA VAL A 31 -5.16 -5.13 3.57
C VAL A 31 -3.66 -5.07 3.26
N GLU A 32 -2.82 -5.33 4.26
CA GLU A 32 -1.37 -5.42 4.11
C GLU A 32 -0.97 -6.52 3.12
N ASP A 33 -1.50 -7.74 3.28
CA ASP A 33 -1.25 -8.86 2.37
C ASP A 33 -1.61 -8.48 0.91
N LEU A 34 -2.77 -7.83 0.72
CA LEU A 34 -3.23 -7.39 -0.60
C LEU A 34 -2.35 -6.30 -1.22
N ILE A 35 -1.86 -5.36 -0.41
CA ILE A 35 -0.96 -4.30 -0.87
C ILE A 35 0.38 -4.93 -1.30
N VAL A 36 0.94 -5.81 -0.47
CA VAL A 36 2.20 -6.51 -0.76
C VAL A 36 2.09 -7.31 -2.04
N GLU A 37 1.02 -8.10 -2.19
CA GLU A 37 0.78 -8.89 -3.39
C GLU A 37 0.66 -8.00 -4.64
N TYR A 38 -0.09 -6.90 -4.55
CA TYR A 38 -0.25 -5.98 -5.67
C TYR A 38 1.08 -5.35 -6.10
N VAL A 39 1.89 -4.88 -5.14
CA VAL A 39 3.20 -4.26 -5.42
C VAL A 39 4.15 -5.29 -6.03
N ASN A 40 4.26 -6.48 -5.46
CA ASN A 40 5.15 -7.53 -5.97
C ASN A 40 4.77 -7.92 -7.40
N ASN A 41 3.48 -8.19 -7.65
CA ASN A 41 2.99 -8.53 -8.98
C ASN A 41 3.27 -7.41 -10.00
N PHE A 42 3.10 -6.14 -9.59
CA PHE A 42 3.33 -5.01 -10.47
C PHE A 42 4.83 -4.83 -10.80
N VAL A 43 5.72 -5.02 -9.83
CA VAL A 43 7.17 -4.97 -10.02
C VAL A 43 7.65 -6.13 -10.91
N GLU A 44 7.20 -7.36 -10.64
CA GLU A 44 7.56 -8.53 -11.44
C GLU A 44 7.06 -8.43 -12.89
N SER A 45 5.89 -7.81 -13.10
CA SER A 45 5.30 -7.65 -14.45
C SER A 45 5.94 -6.52 -15.25
N ASN A 46 6.61 -5.56 -14.60
CA ASN A 46 7.21 -4.40 -15.25
C ASN A 46 8.74 -4.42 -15.07
N ASP A 47 9.40 -5.34 -15.79
CA ASP A 47 10.85 -5.58 -15.88
C ASP A 47 11.69 -4.36 -16.39
N GLN A 48 11.15 -3.15 -16.28
CA GLN A 48 11.83 -1.85 -16.44
C GLN A 48 12.07 -1.22 -15.06
N SER A 49 12.77 -1.95 -14.19
CA SER A 49 12.99 -1.56 -12.79
C SER A 49 13.51 -0.13 -12.63
N ASP A 50 14.35 0.36 -13.55
CA ASP A 50 14.92 1.70 -13.48
C ASP A 50 13.90 2.82 -13.78
N GLN A 51 13.04 2.67 -14.78
CA GLN A 51 12.01 3.68 -15.08
C GLN A 51 10.92 3.71 -14.01
N LEU A 52 10.58 2.54 -13.47
CA LEU A 52 9.61 2.44 -12.38
C LEU A 52 10.14 3.11 -11.10
N LYS A 53 11.41 2.85 -10.74
CA LYS A 53 12.07 3.52 -9.60
C LYS A 53 12.11 5.04 -9.78
N ILE A 54 12.41 5.52 -10.99
CA ILE A 54 12.42 6.96 -11.29
C ILE A 54 11.02 7.57 -11.16
N MET A 55 9.97 6.89 -11.63
CA MET A 55 8.59 7.37 -11.45
C MET A 55 8.15 7.37 -9.99
N MET A 56 8.50 6.34 -9.22
CA MET A 56 8.21 6.29 -7.79
C MET A 56 8.88 7.46 -7.05
N LYS A 57 10.17 7.70 -7.28
CA LYS A 57 10.88 8.87 -6.72
C LYS A 57 10.30 10.20 -7.19
N ALA A 58 10.01 10.37 -8.47
CA ALA A 58 9.42 11.62 -8.97
C ALA A 58 8.03 11.90 -8.36
N SER A 59 7.30 10.83 -7.99
CA SER A 59 5.99 10.93 -7.34
C SER A 59 6.08 11.33 -5.87
N GLU A 60 7.24 11.21 -5.20
CA GLU A 60 7.46 11.67 -3.81
C GLU A 60 7.01 13.12 -3.63
N THR A 61 7.43 14.01 -4.52
CA THR A 61 7.04 15.43 -4.51
C THR A 61 5.53 15.66 -4.65
N ALA A 62 4.78 14.71 -5.20
CA ALA A 62 3.32 14.78 -5.29
C ALA A 62 2.62 14.21 -4.04
N PHE A 63 3.33 13.42 -3.25
CA PHE A 63 2.91 12.91 -1.94
C PHE A 63 3.35 13.79 -0.77
N ASP A 64 4.20 14.80 -0.99
CA ASP A 64 4.61 15.83 -0.01
C ASP A 64 3.41 16.54 0.66
N GLU A 65 2.29 16.72 -0.06
CA GLU A 65 1.05 17.28 0.51
C GLU A 65 0.37 16.32 1.51
N TRP A 66 0.77 15.04 1.52
CA TRP A 66 0.33 13.97 2.41
C TRP A 66 1.41 13.67 3.45
N SER A 67 1.98 14.71 4.05
CA SER A 67 2.98 14.66 5.13
C SER A 67 2.79 13.46 6.08
N ASN A 68 3.62 12.44 5.89
CA ASN A 68 3.86 11.38 6.84
C ASN A 68 5.38 11.17 6.88
N GLU A 69 5.94 10.97 8.07
CA GLU A 69 7.38 10.81 8.33
C GLU A 69 8.06 9.60 7.62
N GLU A 70 7.39 8.93 6.66
CA GLU A 70 7.88 7.72 5.98
C GLU A 70 8.44 7.95 4.57
N ASP A 71 8.49 9.18 4.07
CA ASP A 71 9.09 9.47 2.75
C ASP A 71 10.61 9.15 2.69
N SER A 72 11.28 9.02 3.84
CA SER A 72 12.70 8.61 3.92
C SER A 72 12.96 7.13 3.60
N ILE A 73 11.94 6.29 3.45
CA ILE A 73 12.11 4.84 3.16
C ILE A 73 12.55 4.60 1.71
N TYR A 74 12.29 5.55 0.81
CA TYR A 74 12.67 5.46 -0.61
C TYR A 74 14.13 5.86 -0.89
N ASP A 75 14.83 6.44 0.09
CA ASP A 75 16.24 6.78 -0.04
C ASP A 75 17.14 5.52 -0.13
N ASP A 76 16.69 4.40 0.44
CA ASP A 76 17.45 3.14 0.53
C ASP A 76 17.07 2.09 -0.56
N LEU A 77 16.16 2.41 -1.49
CA LEU A 77 15.67 1.55 -2.59
C LEU A 77 16.31 1.85 -3.96
#